data_AF-A0A0K1F1U8-F1
#
_entry.id   AF-A0A0K1F1U8-F1
#
_cell.length_a   1.000
_cell.length_b   1.000
_cell.length_c   1.000
_cell.angle_alpha   90.00
_cell.angle_beta   90.00
_cell.angle_gamma   90.00
#
_symmetry.space_group_name_H-M   'P 1'
#
loop_
_entity.id
_entity.type
_entity.pdbx_description
1 polymer ?
#
loop_
_entity_poly.entity_id
_entity_poly.type
_entity_poly.pdbx_seq_one_letter_code
_entity_poly.pdbx_strand_id
1 'polypeptide(L)'
;MGSLRVVAVACLCVVVAAAAVQFGPYFIRMLKLYQEGPSIGAALNSPAVQIDRKLHGTTYNFLYEDRDEAGRVRYHFVSNSGGNIPLVITCEFHWFDSWGFLEFYPAGWNYVCSNPEEWVDAYDAWGSGQGYGIPIR
;
A
#
# COMPACT_ATOMS: atom_id res chain seq x y z
N MET A 1 -16.01 4.56 52.56
CA MET A 1 -15.10 3.85 51.64
C MET A 1 -15.79 3.22 50.40
N GLY A 2 -17.10 2.93 50.38
CA GLY A 2 -17.77 2.31 49.23
C GLY A 2 -18.04 3.25 48.03
N SER A 3 -18.49 4.49 48.27
CA SER A 3 -18.87 5.42 47.19
C SER A 3 -17.70 5.85 46.30
N LEU A 4 -16.54 6.16 46.89
CA LEU A 4 -15.35 6.57 46.11
C LEU A 4 -14.85 5.45 45.18
N ARG A 5 -14.93 4.19 45.61
CA ARG A 5 -14.56 3.02 44.80
C ARG A 5 -15.50 2.83 43.62
N VAL A 6 -16.80 3.02 43.83
CA VAL A 6 -17.81 2.92 42.76
C VAL A 6 -17.59 4.02 41.72
N VAL A 7 -17.33 5.27 42.15
CA VAL A 7 -17.03 6.38 41.24
C VAL A 7 -15.75 6.12 40.46
N ALA A 8 -14.68 5.66 41.12
CA ALA A 8 -13.43 5.33 40.45
C ALA A 8 -13.59 4.22 39.40
N VAL A 9 -14.34 3.16 39.71
CA VAL A 9 -14.65 2.08 38.75
C VAL A 9 -15.49 2.61 37.58
N ALA A 10 -16.50 3.45 37.85
CA ALA A 10 -17.31 4.05 36.80
C ALA A 10 -16.47 4.93 35.86
N CYS A 11 -15.58 5.76 36.40
CA CYS A 11 -14.66 6.57 35.61
C CYS A 11 -13.71 5.69 34.78
N LEU A 12 -13.16 4.61 35.36
CA LEU A 12 -12.32 3.67 34.63
C LEU A 12 -13.08 3.00 33.47
N CYS A 13 -14.31 2.55 33.70
CA CYS A 13 -15.15 1.96 32.65
C CYS A 13 -15.41 2.94 31.51
N VAL A 14 -15.65 4.22 31.81
CA VAL A 14 -15.84 5.26 30.79
C VAL A 14 -14.57 5.46 29.97
N VAL A 15 -13.40 5.52 30.61
CA VAL A 15 -12.11 5.65 29.91
C VAL A 15 -11.83 4.44 29.03
N VAL A 16 -12.06 3.22 29.53
CA VAL A 16 -11.87 1.98 28.76
C VAL A 16 -12.83 1.93 27.58
N ALA A 17 -14.10 2.28 27.77
CA ALA A 17 -15.08 2.34 26.69
C ALA A 17 -14.71 3.38 25.63
N ALA A 18 -14.26 4.57 26.05
CA ALA A 18 -13.80 5.61 25.12
C ALA A 18 -12.57 5.16 24.32
N ALA A 19 -11.59 4.52 24.96
CA ALA A 19 -10.41 3.98 24.29
C ALA A 19 -10.79 2.85 23.32
N ALA A 20 -11.70 1.95 23.69
CA ALA A 20 -12.17 0.88 22.82
C ALA A 20 -12.92 1.42 21.58
N VAL A 21 -13.72 2.47 21.74
CA VAL A 21 -14.40 3.12 20.60
C VAL A 21 -13.40 3.85 19.69
N GLN A 22 -12.40 4.52 20.27
CA GLN A 22 -11.41 5.28 19.51
C GLN A 22 -10.40 4.39 18.77
N PHE A 23 -9.88 3.35 19.43
CA PHE A 23 -8.80 2.51 18.91
C PHE A 23 -9.26 1.13 18.44
N GLY A 24 -10.45 0.67 18.84
CA GLY A 24 -11.00 -0.63 18.42
C GLY A 24 -11.03 -0.80 16.90
N PRO A 25 -11.53 0.16 16.11
CA PRO A 25 -11.54 0.08 14.65
C PRO A 25 -10.13 -0.10 14.06
N TYR A 26 -9.13 0.58 14.63
CA TYR A 26 -7.74 0.45 14.23
C TYR A 26 -7.21 -0.96 14.48
N PHE A 27 -7.40 -1.50 15.68
CA PHE A 27 -6.95 -2.87 16.00
C PHE A 27 -7.64 -3.93 15.15
N ILE A 28 -8.93 -3.77 14.84
CA ILE A 28 -9.66 -4.67 13.94
C ILE A 28 -9.04 -4.63 12.54
N ARG A 29 -8.74 -3.43 12.01
CA ARG A 29 -8.07 -3.26 10.70
C ARG A 29 -6.69 -3.91 10.69
N MET A 30 -5.89 -3.68 11.73
CA MET A 30 -4.55 -4.25 11.85
C MET A 30 -4.59 -5.77 11.97
N LEU A 31 -5.49 -6.31 12.79
CA LEU A 31 -5.67 -7.76 12.92
C LEU A 31 -6.02 -8.40 11.58
N LYS A 32 -6.88 -7.75 10.79
CA LYS A 32 -7.22 -8.21 9.44
C LYS A 32 -5.99 -8.19 8.52
N LEU A 33 -5.19 -7.12 8.53
CA LEU A 33 -3.93 -7.05 7.77
C LEU A 33 -2.94 -8.15 8.18
N TYR A 34 -2.85 -8.48 9.47
CA TYR A 34 -2.02 -9.59 9.97
C TYR A 34 -2.52 -10.97 9.55
N GLN A 35 -3.84 -11.17 9.52
CA GLN A 35 -4.43 -12.44 9.08
C GLN A 35 -4.30 -12.64 7.56
N GLU A 36 -4.52 -11.59 6.78
CA GLU A 36 -4.45 -11.65 5.32
C GLU A 36 -3.01 -11.63 4.81
N GLY A 37 -2.13 -10.90 5.48
CA GLY A 37 -0.75 -10.68 5.08
C GLY A 37 -0.62 -9.98 3.71
N PRO A 38 0.62 -9.94 3.18
CA PRO A 38 0.84 -9.49 1.81
C PRO A 38 0.16 -10.44 0.83
N SER A 39 -0.72 -9.91 -0.03
CA SER A 39 -1.34 -10.69 -1.10
C SER A 39 -1.51 -9.89 -2.39
N ILE A 40 -1.29 -10.55 -3.53
CA ILE A 40 -1.32 -9.94 -4.87
C ILE A 40 -2.67 -9.28 -5.12
N GLY A 41 -3.75 -9.98 -4.72
CA GLY A 41 -5.11 -9.46 -4.84
C GLY A 41 -5.35 -8.19 -4.02
N ALA A 42 -4.79 -8.10 -2.81
CA ALA A 42 -4.91 -6.88 -2.00
C ALA A 42 -4.07 -5.73 -2.57
N ALA A 43 -2.88 -6.00 -3.12
CA ALA A 43 -2.06 -5.01 -3.81
C ALA A 43 -2.75 -4.43 -5.06
N LEU A 44 -3.34 -5.29 -5.90
CA LEU A 44 -4.13 -4.89 -7.07
C LEU A 44 -5.41 -4.13 -6.71
N ASN A 45 -5.91 -4.33 -5.49
CA ASN A 45 -7.05 -3.60 -4.95
C ASN A 45 -6.64 -2.41 -4.07
N SER A 46 -5.36 -2.02 -4.05
CA SER A 46 -4.92 -0.85 -3.33
C SER A 46 -5.60 0.42 -3.87
N PRO A 47 -5.82 1.46 -3.04
CA PRO A 47 -6.48 2.69 -3.46
C PRO A 47 -5.85 3.32 -4.71
N ALA A 48 -4.52 3.31 -4.81
CA ALA A 48 -3.79 3.85 -5.94
C ALA A 48 -4.05 3.08 -7.24
N VAL A 49 -3.95 1.75 -7.23
CA VAL A 49 -4.23 0.92 -8.42
C VAL A 49 -5.70 1.06 -8.85
N GLN A 50 -6.62 1.21 -7.89
CA GLN A 50 -8.02 1.48 -8.21
C GLN A 50 -8.24 2.86 -8.83
N ILE A 51 -7.52 3.89 -8.38
CA ILE A 51 -7.57 5.24 -8.97
C ILE A 51 -7.07 5.19 -10.41
N ASP A 52 -5.91 4.55 -10.64
CA ASP A 52 -5.34 4.42 -11.98
C ASP A 52 -6.27 3.65 -12.93
N ARG A 53 -6.86 2.53 -12.46
CA ARG A 53 -7.90 1.80 -13.21
C ARG A 53 -9.10 2.68 -13.57
N LYS A 54 -9.56 3.54 -12.65
CA LYS A 54 -10.73 4.40 -12.87
C LYS A 54 -10.43 5.57 -13.81
N LEU A 55 -9.24 6.15 -13.71
CA LEU A 55 -8.85 7.33 -14.49
C LEU A 55 -8.36 6.97 -15.89
N HIS A 56 -7.57 5.90 -16.02
CA HIS A 56 -6.87 5.54 -17.25
C HIS A 56 -7.37 4.24 -17.88
N GLY A 57 -8.29 3.52 -17.24
CA GLY A 57 -8.76 2.21 -17.71
C GLY A 57 -7.69 1.13 -17.63
N THR A 58 -6.57 1.41 -16.96
CA THR A 58 -5.40 0.54 -16.92
C THR A 58 -5.65 -0.64 -16.00
N THR A 59 -5.35 -1.84 -16.49
CA THR A 59 -5.26 -3.06 -15.68
C THR A 59 -3.83 -3.53 -15.60
N TYR A 60 -3.49 -4.28 -14.55
CA TYR A 60 -2.12 -4.68 -14.25
C TYR A 60 -2.03 -6.19 -14.05
N ASN A 61 -0.97 -6.79 -14.57
CA ASN A 61 -0.57 -8.17 -14.33
C ASN A 61 0.61 -8.22 -13.37
N PHE A 62 0.61 -9.19 -12.47
CA PHE A 62 1.73 -9.43 -11.57
C PHE A 62 2.94 -9.94 -12.35
N LEU A 63 4.13 -9.39 -12.05
CA LEU A 63 5.41 -9.84 -12.59
C LEU A 63 6.14 -10.73 -11.59
N TYR A 64 6.57 -10.14 -10.47
CA TYR A 64 7.32 -10.83 -9.43
C TYR A 64 7.18 -10.14 -8.06
N GLU A 65 7.48 -10.92 -7.03
CA GLU A 65 7.64 -10.47 -5.64
C GLU A 65 9.13 -10.31 -5.35
N ASP A 66 9.50 -9.21 -4.72
CA ASP A 66 10.78 -9.08 -4.04
C ASP A 66 10.60 -8.66 -2.57
N ARG A 67 11.73 -8.65 -1.87
CA ARG A 67 11.83 -8.07 -0.54
C ARG A 67 13.02 -7.14 -0.50
N ASP A 68 12.83 -5.98 0.09
CA ASP A 68 13.93 -5.04 0.28
C ASP A 68 14.85 -5.44 1.44
N GLU A 69 15.93 -4.68 1.62
CA GLU A 69 16.91 -4.90 2.69
C GLU A 69 16.29 -4.84 4.09
N ALA A 70 15.16 -4.13 4.26
CA ALA A 70 14.41 -4.05 5.50
C ALA A 70 13.36 -5.17 5.65
N GLY A 71 13.28 -6.10 4.68
CA GLY A 71 12.33 -7.21 4.65
C GLY A 71 10.90 -6.81 4.27
N ARG A 72 10.69 -5.60 3.71
CA ARG A 72 9.39 -5.16 3.20
C ARG A 72 9.07 -5.88 1.90
N VAL A 73 7.86 -6.40 1.80
CA VAL A 73 7.39 -7.13 0.61
C VAL A 73 6.99 -6.10 -0.44
N ARG A 74 7.51 -6.25 -1.66
CA ARG A 74 7.10 -5.43 -2.80
C ARG A 74 6.66 -6.30 -3.96
N TYR A 75 5.57 -5.87 -4.59
CA TYR A 75 5.02 -6.50 -5.77
C TYR A 75 5.15 -5.58 -6.96
N HIS A 76 5.70 -6.13 -8.03
CA HIS A 76 5.89 -5.42 -9.29
C HIS A 76 4.81 -5.88 -10.26
N PHE A 77 4.17 -4.92 -10.90
CA PHE A 77 3.13 -5.18 -11.87
C PHE A 77 3.39 -4.45 -13.17
N VAL A 78 2.91 -5.04 -14.26
CA VAL A 78 2.99 -4.48 -15.60
C VAL A 78 1.59 -4.18 -16.11
N SER A 79 1.39 -3.05 -16.77
CA SER A 79 0.10 -2.69 -17.33
C SER A 79 -0.25 -3.55 -18.54
N ASN A 80 -1.50 -3.97 -18.63
CA ASN A 80 -2.06 -4.70 -19.77
C ASN A 80 -2.61 -3.76 -20.85
N SER A 81 -2.55 -2.46 -20.59
CA SER A 81 -3.25 -1.42 -21.36
C SER A 81 -2.26 -0.29 -21.58
N GLY A 82 -1.54 -0.32 -22.70
CA GLY A 82 -0.64 0.77 -23.06
C GLY A 82 0.36 0.44 -24.16
N GLY A 83 -0.03 0.66 -25.42
CA GLY A 83 0.88 0.91 -26.55
C GLY A 83 2.12 0.01 -26.69
N ASN A 84 3.18 0.53 -27.30
CA ASN A 84 4.45 -0.18 -27.49
C ASN A 84 5.31 -0.28 -26.21
N ILE A 85 4.94 0.39 -25.10
CA ILE A 85 5.71 0.42 -23.85
C ILE A 85 4.78 0.18 -22.67
N PRO A 86 4.97 -0.92 -21.93
CA PRO A 86 4.13 -1.23 -20.78
C PRO A 86 4.55 -0.41 -19.55
N LEU A 87 3.57 0.14 -18.83
CA LEU A 87 3.77 0.83 -17.56
C LEU A 87 4.06 -0.19 -16.45
N VAL A 88 5.10 0.06 -15.65
CA VAL A 88 5.46 -0.77 -14.49
C VAL A 88 5.19 -0.02 -13.20
N ILE A 89 4.55 -0.70 -12.25
CA ILE A 89 4.25 -0.16 -10.92
C ILE A 89 4.77 -1.08 -9.83
N THR A 90 5.17 -0.48 -8.70
CA THR A 90 5.58 -1.21 -7.50
C THR A 90 4.63 -0.89 -6.36
N CYS A 91 4.05 -1.92 -5.77
CA CYS A 91 3.28 -1.81 -4.53
C CYS A 91 4.12 -2.32 -3.37
N GLU A 92 4.20 -1.56 -2.30
CA GLU A 92 4.93 -1.93 -1.09
C GLU A 92 3.98 -2.19 0.05
N PHE A 93 4.21 -3.27 0.80
CA PHE A 93 3.41 -3.60 1.97
C PHE A 93 4.06 -3.10 3.26
N HIS A 94 3.30 -2.30 4.02
CA HIS A 94 3.71 -1.78 5.31
C HIS A 94 2.92 -2.45 6.43
N TRP A 95 3.61 -3.10 7.36
CA TRP A 95 2.99 -3.73 8.52
C TRP A 95 2.43 -2.73 9.53
N PHE A 96 2.99 -1.53 9.58
CA PHE A 96 2.65 -0.51 10.56
C PHE A 96 2.42 0.83 9.86
N ASP A 97 1.58 1.66 10.49
CA ASP A 97 1.50 3.05 10.11
C ASP A 97 2.87 3.70 10.36
N SER A 98 3.27 4.60 9.46
CA SER A 98 4.51 5.37 9.61
C SER A 98 4.26 6.84 9.35
N TRP A 99 5.09 7.67 9.96
CA TRP A 99 5.06 9.12 9.79
C TRP A 99 6.37 9.55 9.13
N GLY A 100 6.27 10.22 7.99
CA GLY A 100 7.35 11.03 7.42
C GLY A 100 7.47 12.38 8.13
N PHE A 101 8.32 13.26 7.59
CA PHE A 101 8.57 14.60 8.16
C PHE A 101 7.27 15.43 8.28
N LEU A 102 6.27 15.21 7.41
CA LEU A 102 4.93 15.81 7.47
C LEU A 102 3.80 14.92 6.91
N GLU A 103 4.07 13.67 6.55
CA GLU A 103 3.13 12.80 5.85
C GLU A 103 2.80 11.54 6.65
N PHE A 104 1.54 11.17 6.69
CA PHE A 104 1.08 9.94 7.31
C PHE A 104 0.94 8.83 6.25
N TYR A 105 1.67 7.73 6.45
CA TYR A 105 1.59 6.54 5.61
C TYR A 105 0.88 5.42 6.39
N PRO A 106 -0.34 5.06 6.01
CA PRO A 106 -1.07 3.99 6.69
C PRO A 106 -0.43 2.62 6.42
N ALA A 107 -0.60 1.70 7.39
CA ALA A 107 -0.33 0.28 7.21
C ALA A 107 -1.17 -0.30 6.08
N GLY A 108 -0.65 -1.32 5.42
CA GLY A 108 -1.23 -2.00 4.27
C GLY A 108 -0.45 -1.77 2.99
N TRP A 109 -1.12 -1.97 1.85
CA TRP A 109 -0.54 -1.77 0.53
C TRP A 109 -0.48 -0.29 0.18
N ASN A 110 0.73 0.23 0.10
CA ASN A 110 1.02 1.57 -0.39
C ASN A 110 1.59 1.50 -1.80
N TYR A 111 1.32 2.54 -2.57
CA TYR A 111 1.92 2.72 -3.88
C TYR A 111 3.21 3.51 -3.71
N VAL A 112 4.33 2.92 -4.10
CA VAL A 112 5.60 3.63 -4.24
C VAL A 112 5.82 3.75 -5.73
N CYS A 113 5.65 4.98 -6.22
CA CYS A 113 5.80 5.30 -7.63
C CYS A 113 7.13 4.73 -8.18
N SER A 114 7.06 4.13 -9.37
CA SER A 114 8.22 3.94 -10.24
C SER A 114 8.89 5.31 -10.46
N ASN A 115 10.21 5.34 -10.43
CA ASN A 115 11.01 6.57 -10.40
C ASN A 115 10.54 7.59 -11.47
N PRO A 116 10.35 8.88 -11.14
CA PRO A 116 10.13 9.92 -12.16
C PRO A 116 11.19 9.91 -13.28
N GLU A 117 12.44 9.55 -12.97
CA GLU A 117 13.50 9.39 -13.95
C GLU A 117 13.27 8.15 -14.85
N GLU A 118 12.71 7.05 -14.34
CA GLU A 118 12.32 5.91 -15.18
C GLU A 118 11.14 6.25 -16.10
N TRP A 119 10.28 7.19 -15.70
CA TRP A 119 9.22 7.73 -16.55
C TRP A 119 9.80 8.60 -17.67
N VAL A 120 10.78 9.45 -17.36
CA VAL A 120 11.49 10.30 -18.34
C VAL A 120 12.37 9.46 -19.27
N ASP A 121 13.13 8.50 -18.75
CA ASP A 121 13.98 7.61 -19.55
C ASP A 121 13.15 6.70 -20.47
N ALA A 122 12.01 6.19 -20.00
CA ALA A 122 11.07 5.44 -20.84
C ALA A 122 10.42 6.33 -21.93
N TYR A 123 10.18 7.61 -21.63
CA TYR A 123 9.64 8.58 -22.58
C TYR A 123 10.68 9.09 -23.60
N ASP A 124 11.93 9.31 -23.18
CA ASP A 124 13.05 9.71 -24.03
C ASP A 124 13.54 8.55 -24.92
N ALA A 125 13.56 7.32 -24.42
CA ALA A 125 13.80 6.12 -25.22
C ALA A 125 12.69 5.88 -26.28
N TRP A 126 11.44 6.24 -25.96
CA TRP A 126 10.31 6.22 -26.91
C TRP A 126 10.45 7.27 -28.01
N GLY A 127 10.83 8.51 -27.66
CA GLY A 127 11.07 9.60 -28.62
C GLY A 127 12.29 9.37 -29.52
N SER A 128 13.28 8.58 -29.06
CA SER A 128 14.52 8.27 -29.79
C SER A 128 14.52 6.92 -30.52
N GLY A 129 13.51 6.07 -30.31
CA GLY A 129 13.33 4.80 -31.04
C GLY A 129 14.29 3.67 -30.62
N GLN A 130 14.99 3.80 -29.50
CA GLN A 130 15.89 2.75 -28.99
C GLN A 130 15.19 1.92 -27.91
N GLY A 131 14.58 0.81 -28.31
CA GLY A 131 13.99 -0.16 -27.39
C GLY A 131 15.07 -0.93 -26.62
N TYR A 132 14.99 -0.94 -25.29
CA TYR A 132 15.84 -1.81 -24.46
C TYR A 132 15.49 -3.28 -24.73
N GLY A 133 16.49 -4.01 -25.25
CA GLY A 133 16.38 -5.41 -25.59
C GLY A 133 16.22 -6.29 -24.35
N ILE A 134 15.03 -6.85 -24.15
CA ILE A 134 14.85 -8.06 -23.34
C ILE A 134 13.99 -9.04 -24.14
N PRO A 135 14.51 -10.25 -24.45
CA PRO A 135 13.72 -11.30 -25.08
C PRO A 135 12.71 -11.88 -24.09
N ILE A 136 11.48 -12.02 -24.55
CA ILE A 136 10.38 -12.68 -23.85
C ILE A 136 10.70 -14.19 -23.81
N ARG A 137 10.67 -14.82 -22.63
CA ARG A 137 10.66 -16.28 -22.47
C ARG A 137 9.39 -16.72 -21.76
#